data_AF-A0A353R6Q2-F1
#
_entry.id   AF-A0A353R6Q2-F1
#
_cell.length_a   1.000
_cell.length_b   1.000
_cell.length_c   1.000
_cell.angle_alpha   90.00
_cell.angle_beta   90.00
_cell.angle_gamma   90.00
#
_symmetry.space_group_name_H-M   'P 1'
#
loop_
_entity.id
_entity.type
_entity.pdbx_description
1 polymer ?
#
loop_
_entity_poly.entity_id
_entity_poly.type
_entity_poly.pdbx_seq_one_letter_code
_entity_poly.pdbx_strand_id
1 'polypeptide(L)'
;IAGSLLWKKSNRFDPASEKNKFLFFMQSQLGLVVAVIAFLPLVIFILTSKNLDKKQKGILGSIAGAALLIAGLTGIDYNPPSAEEYAEQTARIEELTGQNVVYWTKSGSKYHIYVDCHAINRDATTEIFEGTVAKARELKNITELCKFCEARAEKDRLLPDLEKTDIGEEIMEKVEELTE
;
A
#
# COMPACT_ATOMS: atom_id res chain seq x y z
N ILE A 1 6.81 13.68 14.81
CA ILE A 1 5.53 13.03 14.42
C ILE A 1 5.03 13.52 13.06
N ALA A 2 4.66 14.80 12.89
CA ALA A 2 4.22 15.33 11.59
C ALA A 2 5.21 15.06 10.44
N GLY A 3 6.52 15.25 10.67
CA GLY A 3 7.56 14.90 9.70
C GLY A 3 7.58 13.42 9.32
N SER A 4 7.31 12.50 10.25
CA SER A 4 7.21 11.05 9.96
C SER A 4 6.00 10.77 9.05
N LEU A 5 4.86 11.44 9.28
CA LEU A 5 3.67 11.29 8.43
C LEU A 5 3.92 11.81 7.01
N LEU A 6 4.55 12.99 6.88
CA LEU A 6 4.91 13.56 5.58
C LEU A 6 5.93 12.69 4.85
N TRP A 7 6.92 12.18 5.57
CA TRP A 7 7.93 11.29 5.02
C TRP A 7 7.32 9.97 4.51
N LYS A 8 6.45 9.33 5.30
CA LYS A 8 5.74 8.12 4.87
C LYS A 8 4.94 8.36 3.59
N LYS A 9 4.28 9.52 3.47
CA LYS A 9 3.56 9.92 2.25
C LYS A 9 4.52 10.12 1.07
N SER A 10 5.67 10.74 1.29
CA SER A 10 6.70 10.93 0.27
C SER A 10 7.33 9.60 -0.19
N ASN A 11 7.60 8.67 0.72
CA ASN A 11 8.18 7.37 0.39
C ASN A 11 7.25 6.50 -0.47
N ARG A 12 5.93 6.74 -0.41
CA ARG A 12 4.94 6.08 -1.27
C ARG A 12 4.93 6.61 -2.70
N PHE A 13 5.44 7.82 -2.90
CA PHE A 13 5.54 8.44 -4.23
C PHE A 13 6.72 7.85 -5.01
N ASP A 14 7.84 7.63 -4.33
CA ASP A 14 9.05 7.04 -4.92
C ASP A 14 9.65 6.02 -3.93
N PRO A 15 9.09 4.79 -3.87
CA PRO A 15 9.56 3.78 -2.94
C PRO A 15 10.93 3.24 -3.37
N ALA A 16 11.83 3.08 -2.41
CA ALA A 16 13.09 2.37 -2.67
C ALA A 16 12.86 0.93 -3.15
N SER A 17 13.80 0.47 -3.97
CA SER A 17 13.91 -0.94 -4.34
C SER A 17 14.39 -1.79 -3.16
N GLU A 18 13.75 -2.94 -2.96
CA GLU A 18 14.17 -3.95 -1.96
C GLU A 18 15.57 -4.51 -2.21
N LYS A 19 16.05 -4.43 -3.46
CA LYS A 19 17.41 -4.85 -3.83
C LYS A 19 18.45 -4.05 -3.08
N ASN A 20 18.18 -2.77 -2.82
CA ASN A 20 19.03 -1.94 -1.96
C ASN A 20 18.47 -1.87 -0.54
N LYS A 21 18.72 -2.93 0.23
CA LYS A 21 18.24 -3.06 1.62
C LYS A 21 18.57 -1.87 2.52
N PHE A 22 19.73 -1.25 2.33
CA PHE A 22 20.14 -0.10 3.13
C PHE A 22 19.26 1.13 2.82
N LEU A 23 19.14 1.48 1.54
CA LEU A 23 18.27 2.60 1.14
C LEU A 23 16.81 2.32 1.48
N PHE A 24 16.34 1.09 1.24
CA PHE A 24 14.99 0.66 1.59
C PHE A 24 14.73 0.80 3.09
N PHE A 25 15.65 0.37 3.96
CA PHE A 25 15.50 0.54 5.39
C PHE A 25 15.49 2.01 5.82
N MET A 26 16.45 2.81 5.32
CA MET A 26 16.57 4.21 5.68
C MET A 26 15.36 5.04 5.24
N GLN A 27 14.84 4.77 4.04
CA GLN A 27 13.64 5.44 3.54
C GLN A 27 12.37 4.92 4.23
N SER A 28 12.25 3.62 4.47
CA SER A 28 11.06 3.05 5.12
C SER A 28 10.96 3.38 6.61
N GLN A 29 12.10 3.50 7.30
CA GLN A 29 12.15 3.66 8.75
C GLN A 29 12.74 5.00 9.19
N LEU A 30 12.74 6.02 8.32
CA LEU A 30 13.33 7.32 8.64
C LEU A 30 12.75 7.92 9.93
N GLY A 31 11.45 7.74 10.17
CA GLY A 31 10.81 8.20 11.41
C GLY A 31 11.46 7.63 12.66
N LEU A 32 11.77 6.32 12.66
CA LEU A 32 12.50 5.67 13.75
C LEU A 32 13.94 6.17 13.84
N VAL A 33 14.65 6.25 12.71
CA VAL A 33 16.05 6.71 12.66
C VAL A 33 16.18 8.12 13.24
N VAL A 34 15.32 9.04 12.82
CA VAL A 34 15.29 10.42 13.32
C VAL A 34 14.94 10.47 14.80
N ALA A 35 14.00 9.64 15.26
CA ALA A 35 13.66 9.56 16.68
C ALA A 35 14.86 9.11 17.53
N VAL A 36 15.60 8.09 17.07
CA VAL A 36 16.81 7.60 17.74
C VAL A 36 17.89 8.69 17.76
N ILE A 37 18.18 9.33 16.62
CA ILE A 37 19.19 10.39 16.55
C ILE A 37 18.84 11.58 17.45
N ALA A 38 17.56 11.97 17.52
CA ALA A 38 17.12 13.11 18.30
C ALA A 38 17.12 12.86 19.82
N PHE A 39 16.63 11.70 20.27
CA PHE A 39 16.39 11.46 21.69
C PHE A 39 17.41 10.54 22.35
N LEU A 40 18.05 9.61 21.63
CA LEU A 40 19.00 8.68 22.24
C LEU A 40 20.22 9.40 22.87
N PRO A 41 20.87 10.37 22.19
CA PRO A 41 21.97 11.11 22.80
C PRO A 41 21.53 11.92 24.01
N LEU A 42 20.31 12.47 23.98
CA LEU A 42 19.74 13.23 25.09
C LEU A 42 19.48 12.35 26.31
N VAL A 43 18.89 11.16 26.11
CA VAL A 43 18.68 10.18 27.17
C VAL A 43 20.01 9.77 27.79
N ILE A 44 21.00 9.42 26.96
CA ILE A 44 22.35 9.07 27.43
C ILE A 44 22.93 10.23 28.25
N PHE A 45 22.88 11.46 27.72
CA PHE A 45 23.39 12.65 28.40
C PHE A 45 22.75 12.88 29.77
N ILE A 46 21.43 12.74 29.89
CA ILE A 46 20.72 12.90 31.18
C ILE A 46 21.19 11.85 32.19
N LEU A 47 21.33 10.59 31.76
CA LEU A 47 21.75 9.49 32.62
C LEU A 47 23.22 9.65 33.06
N THR A 48 24.10 10.10 32.17
CA THR A 48 25.55 10.23 32.43
C THR A 48 25.96 11.58 33.03
N SER A 49 25.12 12.61 32.99
CA SER A 49 25.45 13.96 33.46
C SER A 49 25.78 13.96 34.96
N LYS A 50 26.92 14.56 35.35
CA LYS A 50 27.28 14.70 36.77
C LYS A 50 26.60 15.89 37.46
N ASN A 51 26.01 16.79 36.67
CA ASN A 51 25.42 18.05 37.15
C ASN A 51 23.94 17.92 37.53
N LEU A 52 23.35 16.74 37.41
CA LEU A 52 21.94 16.47 37.73
C LEU A 52 21.86 15.56 38.97
N ASP A 53 20.97 15.91 39.89
CA ASP A 53 20.69 15.04 41.04
C ASP A 53 19.91 13.77 40.61
N LYS A 54 19.81 12.76 41.49
CA LYS A 54 19.12 11.50 41.18
C LYS A 54 17.64 11.70 40.83
N LYS A 55 16.95 12.66 41.46
CA LYS A 55 15.53 12.94 41.27
C LYS A 55 15.28 13.64 39.93
N GLN A 56 16.12 14.61 39.57
CA GLN A 56 16.13 15.33 38.30
C GLN A 56 16.45 14.38 37.15
N LYS A 57 17.47 13.52 37.29
CA LYS A 57 17.75 12.47 36.30
C LYS A 57 16.58 11.52 36.11
N GLY A 58 15.91 11.12 37.21
CA GLY A 58 14.72 10.29 37.17
C GLY A 58 13.59 10.95 36.37
N ILE A 59 13.25 12.20 36.71
CA ILE A 59 12.17 12.94 36.05
C ILE A 59 12.52 13.21 34.57
N LEU A 60 13.65 13.84 34.29
CA LEU A 60 14.06 14.17 32.91
C LEU A 60 14.29 12.92 32.06
N GLY A 61 14.92 11.89 32.63
CA GLY A 61 15.16 10.62 31.96
C GLY A 61 13.87 9.89 31.63
N SER A 62 12.89 9.90 32.54
CA SER A 62 11.56 9.32 32.27
C SER A 62 10.81 10.05 31.16
N ILE A 63 10.84 11.39 31.14
CA ILE A 63 10.18 12.19 30.11
C ILE A 63 10.85 11.96 28.75
N ALA A 64 12.19 12.03 28.69
CA ALA A 64 12.93 11.80 27.46
C ALA A 64 12.78 10.35 26.96
N GLY A 65 12.79 9.37 27.87
CA GLY A 65 12.55 7.96 27.54
C GLY A 65 11.14 7.72 27.01
N ALA A 66 10.12 8.29 27.65
CA ALA A 66 8.74 8.20 27.16
C ALA A 66 8.57 8.86 25.78
N ALA A 67 9.18 10.03 25.57
CA ALA A 67 9.18 10.71 24.28
C ALA A 67 9.87 9.87 23.18
N LEU A 68 11.02 9.26 23.48
CA LEU A 68 11.72 8.35 22.56
C LEU A 68 10.85 7.13 22.20
N LEU A 69 10.16 6.53 23.16
CA LEU A 69 9.27 5.40 22.91
C LEU A 69 8.10 5.79 22.00
N ILE A 70 7.41 6.90 22.30
CA ILE A 70 6.29 7.39 21.49
C ILE A 70 6.77 7.75 20.07
N ALA A 71 7.88 8.46 19.96
CA ALA A 71 8.46 8.84 18.67
C ALA A 71 8.93 7.61 17.87
N GLY A 72 9.53 6.62 18.53
CA GLY A 72 9.95 5.36 17.91
C GLY A 72 8.76 4.55 17.39
N LEU A 73 7.75 4.30 18.22
CA LEU A 73 6.56 3.54 17.83
C LEU A 73 5.78 4.21 16.70
N THR A 74 5.64 5.54 16.72
CA THR A 74 4.98 6.28 15.63
C THR A 74 5.86 6.46 14.39
N GLY A 75 7.18 6.35 14.57
CA GLY A 75 8.19 6.47 13.54
C GLY A 75 8.34 5.25 12.64
N ILE A 76 7.99 4.06 13.16
CA ILE A 76 8.05 2.80 12.40
C ILE A 76 7.01 2.79 11.29
N ASP A 77 7.40 2.42 10.08
CA ASP A 77 6.48 2.05 9.01
C ASP A 77 6.33 0.52 8.97
N TYR A 78 5.14 0.02 9.26
CA TYR A 78 4.87 -1.42 9.38
C TYR A 78 4.56 -2.08 8.04
N ASN A 79 4.21 -1.30 7.02
CA ASN A 79 3.94 -1.82 5.68
C ASN A 79 4.57 -0.88 4.64
N PRO A 80 5.91 -0.83 4.58
CA PRO A 80 6.60 0.01 3.62
C PRO A 80 6.44 -0.54 2.21
N PRO A 81 5.95 0.26 1.25
CA PRO A 81 5.90 -0.15 -0.15
C PRO A 81 7.31 -0.27 -0.74
N SER A 82 7.50 -1.23 -1.64
CA SER A 82 8.69 -1.33 -2.49
C SER A 82 8.39 -1.02 -3.95
N ALA A 83 9.42 -0.62 -4.69
CA ALA A 83 9.32 -0.44 -6.15
C ALA A 83 8.90 -1.73 -6.86
N GLU A 84 9.39 -2.88 -6.38
CA GLU A 84 9.06 -4.19 -6.90
C GLU A 84 7.58 -4.54 -6.70
N GLU A 85 7.01 -4.26 -5.53
CA GLU A 85 5.59 -4.51 -5.26
C GLU A 85 4.70 -3.65 -6.18
N TYR A 86 5.08 -2.40 -6.43
CA TYR A 86 4.36 -1.52 -7.36
C TYR A 86 4.43 -2.07 -8.80
N ALA A 87 5.60 -2.57 -9.21
CA ALA A 87 5.78 -3.17 -10.52
C ALA A 87 4.98 -4.48 -10.67
N GLU A 88 4.98 -5.34 -9.66
CA GLU A 88 4.23 -6.60 -9.66
C GLU A 88 2.72 -6.37 -9.75
N GLN A 89 2.18 -5.45 -8.94
CA GLN A 89 0.74 -5.15 -8.99
C GLN A 89 0.34 -4.47 -10.31
N THR A 90 1.18 -3.59 -10.84
CA THR A 90 0.95 -2.99 -12.17
C THR A 90 0.94 -4.06 -13.25
N ALA A 91 1.96 -4.92 -13.27
CA ALA A 91 2.08 -6.02 -14.24
C ALA A 91 0.90 -6.98 -14.15
N ARG A 92 0.41 -7.29 -12.94
CA ARG A 92 -0.78 -8.14 -12.75
C ARG A 92 -2.03 -7.51 -13.38
N ILE A 93 -2.23 -6.21 -13.25
CA ILE A 93 -3.39 -5.53 -13.85
C ILE A 93 -3.25 -5.43 -15.36
N GLU A 94 -2.05 -5.13 -15.86
CA GLU A 94 -1.76 -5.13 -17.30
C GLU A 94 -1.92 -6.52 -17.91
N GLU A 95 -1.54 -7.57 -17.20
CA GLU A 95 -1.74 -8.96 -17.62
C GLU A 95 -3.22 -9.33 -17.72
N LEU A 96 -4.03 -8.87 -16.75
CA LEU A 96 -5.46 -9.18 -16.69
C LEU A 96 -6.30 -8.37 -17.68
N THR A 97 -5.88 -7.15 -18.04
CA THR A 97 -6.76 -6.18 -18.73
C THR A 97 -6.13 -5.56 -19.97
N GLY A 98 -4.82 -5.75 -20.19
CA GLY A 98 -4.04 -5.07 -21.23
C GLY A 98 -3.75 -3.60 -20.94
N GLN A 99 -4.21 -3.05 -19.81
CA GLN A 99 -4.10 -1.64 -19.45
C GLN A 99 -3.75 -1.48 -17.96
N ASN A 100 -3.26 -0.30 -17.55
CA ASN A 100 -3.01 0.03 -16.15
C ASN A 100 -4.03 1.04 -15.64
N VAL A 101 -5.31 0.66 -15.70
CA VAL A 101 -6.43 1.50 -15.23
C VAL A 101 -7.20 0.73 -14.16
N VAL A 102 -7.35 1.37 -13.01
CA VAL A 102 -8.10 0.86 -11.87
C VAL A 102 -8.99 1.94 -11.27
N TYR A 103 -10.01 1.48 -10.57
CA TYR A 103 -11.04 2.31 -9.93
C TYR A 103 -11.03 2.10 -8.42
N TRP A 104 -11.27 3.15 -7.65
CA TRP A 104 -11.40 3.04 -6.19
C TRP A 104 -12.30 4.14 -5.65
N THR A 105 -12.73 4.02 -4.39
CA THR A 105 -13.58 5.02 -3.73
C THR A 105 -12.85 5.69 -2.58
N LYS A 106 -13.41 6.80 -2.09
CA LYS A 106 -12.86 7.55 -0.96
C LYS A 106 -12.72 6.71 0.31
N SER A 107 -13.62 5.76 0.55
CA SER A 107 -13.66 4.90 1.75
C SER A 107 -13.21 3.46 1.50
N GLY A 108 -13.09 3.03 0.23
CA GLY A 108 -12.65 1.68 -0.12
C GLY A 108 -11.21 1.36 0.28
N SER A 109 -10.96 0.08 0.53
CA SER A 109 -9.64 -0.50 0.83
C SER A 109 -9.08 -1.35 -0.30
N LYS A 110 -9.80 -1.47 -1.42
CA LYS A 110 -9.45 -2.28 -2.60
C LYS A 110 -9.63 -1.46 -3.86
N TYR A 111 -8.81 -1.74 -4.87
CA TYR A 111 -9.00 -1.18 -6.20
C TYR A 111 -9.72 -2.23 -7.07
N HIS A 112 -10.38 -1.74 -8.10
CA HIS A 112 -11.28 -2.49 -8.96
C HIS A 112 -10.86 -2.31 -10.40
N ILE A 113 -10.99 -3.37 -11.21
CA ILE A 113 -10.77 -3.30 -12.65
C ILE A 113 -11.99 -2.72 -13.37
N TYR A 114 -13.19 -3.01 -12.86
CA TYR A 114 -14.44 -2.63 -13.51
C TYR A 114 -15.25 -1.67 -12.66
N VAL A 115 -15.75 -0.60 -13.28
CA VAL A 115 -16.59 0.42 -12.64
C VAL A 115 -17.98 -0.12 -12.25
N ASP A 116 -18.47 -1.13 -12.96
CA ASP A 116 -19.76 -1.80 -12.72
C ASP A 116 -19.68 -2.88 -11.62
N CYS A 117 -18.50 -3.09 -11.02
CA CYS A 117 -18.35 -4.09 -9.98
C CYS A 117 -19.28 -3.77 -8.79
N HIS A 118 -20.18 -4.68 -8.44
CA HIS A 118 -21.09 -4.51 -7.30
C HIS A 118 -20.36 -4.18 -5.98
N ALA A 119 -19.09 -4.58 -5.82
CA ALA A 119 -18.33 -4.25 -4.62
C ALA A 119 -17.89 -2.77 -4.56
N ILE A 120 -17.75 -2.08 -5.70
CA ILE A 120 -17.47 -0.64 -5.77
C ILE A 120 -18.74 0.19 -5.96
N ASN A 121 -19.75 -0.35 -6.64
CA ASN A 121 -20.99 0.35 -6.99
C ASN A 121 -22.09 0.02 -5.97
N ARG A 122 -21.94 0.57 -4.76
CA ARG A 122 -22.91 0.45 -3.65
C ARG A 122 -23.57 1.78 -3.37
N ASP A 123 -24.74 1.79 -2.74
CA ASP A 123 -25.47 3.01 -2.33
C ASP A 123 -24.63 3.97 -1.47
N ALA A 124 -23.66 3.45 -0.70
CA ALA A 124 -22.73 4.23 0.10
C ALA A 124 -21.61 4.92 -0.72
N THR A 125 -21.57 4.70 -2.04
CA THR A 125 -20.51 5.19 -2.92
C THR A 125 -20.87 6.57 -3.42
N THR A 126 -20.16 7.56 -2.92
CA THR A 126 -20.38 8.96 -3.29
C THR A 126 -19.61 9.36 -4.56
N GLU A 127 -18.44 8.77 -4.75
CA GLU A 127 -17.51 9.12 -5.83
C GLU A 127 -16.59 7.93 -6.12
N ILE A 128 -16.37 7.68 -7.41
CA ILE A 128 -15.42 6.68 -7.92
C ILE A 128 -14.28 7.45 -8.59
N PHE A 129 -13.06 7.19 -8.14
CA PHE A 129 -11.84 7.70 -8.73
C PHE A 129 -11.28 6.69 -9.73
N GLU A 130 -10.58 7.20 -10.73
CA GLU A 130 -9.90 6.43 -11.76
C GLU A 130 -8.41 6.82 -11.80
N GLY A 131 -7.56 5.86 -12.12
CA GLY A 131 -6.14 6.09 -12.39
C GLY A 131 -5.35 4.78 -12.41
N THR A 132 -4.03 4.86 -12.22
CA THR A 132 -3.15 3.68 -12.20
C THR A 132 -3.13 3.02 -10.83
N VAL A 133 -2.63 1.77 -10.76
CA VAL A 133 -2.37 1.07 -9.49
C VAL A 133 -1.48 1.91 -8.57
N ALA A 134 -0.44 2.53 -9.12
CA ALA A 134 0.45 3.42 -8.39
C ALA A 134 -0.31 4.61 -7.78
N LYS A 135 -1.27 5.20 -8.53
CA LYS A 135 -2.06 6.33 -8.04
C LYS A 135 -3.02 5.94 -6.92
N ALA A 136 -3.66 4.78 -7.04
CA ALA A 136 -4.51 4.22 -5.99
C ALA A 136 -3.72 4.00 -4.69
N ARG A 137 -2.49 3.48 -4.80
CA ARG A 137 -1.63 3.21 -3.65
C ARG A 137 -1.04 4.46 -3.03
N GLU A 138 -0.66 5.45 -3.83
CA GLU A 138 -0.19 6.77 -3.40
C GLU A 138 -1.26 7.48 -2.54
N LEU A 139 -2.49 7.56 -3.04
CA LEU A 139 -3.55 8.35 -2.41
C LEU A 139 -4.20 7.66 -1.21
N LYS A 140 -4.35 6.34 -1.28
CA LYS A 140 -5.22 5.59 -0.39
C LYS A 140 -4.57 4.39 0.30
N ASN A 141 -3.29 4.10 0.02
CA ASN A 141 -2.61 2.89 0.51
C ASN A 141 -3.35 1.60 0.14
N ILE A 142 -3.95 1.55 -1.04
CA ILE A 142 -4.66 0.36 -1.49
C ILE A 142 -3.62 -0.64 -1.98
N THR A 143 -3.65 -1.84 -1.41
CA THR A 143 -2.67 -2.89 -1.70
C THR A 143 -3.28 -4.13 -2.35
N GLU A 144 -4.61 -4.21 -2.38
CA GLU A 144 -5.34 -5.40 -2.82
C GLU A 144 -6.28 -5.10 -3.99
N LEU A 145 -6.27 -6.01 -4.96
CA LEU A 145 -7.28 -6.11 -6.01
C LEU A 145 -8.58 -6.71 -5.45
N CYS A 146 -9.72 -6.21 -5.93
CA CYS A 146 -11.01 -6.85 -5.68
C CYS A 146 -11.06 -8.26 -6.28
N LYS A 147 -11.24 -9.28 -5.43
CA LYS A 147 -11.32 -10.70 -5.84
C LYS A 147 -12.40 -10.98 -6.89
N PHE A 148 -13.51 -10.24 -6.88
CA PHE A 148 -14.56 -10.38 -7.88
C PHE A 148 -14.12 -9.83 -9.24
N CYS A 149 -13.41 -8.70 -9.25
CA CYS A 149 -12.82 -8.15 -10.46
C CYS A 149 -11.73 -9.09 -11.00
N GLU A 150 -10.88 -9.62 -10.13
CA GLU A 150 -9.84 -10.57 -10.50
C GLU A 150 -10.45 -11.82 -11.17
N ALA A 151 -11.41 -12.47 -10.52
CA ALA A 151 -12.06 -13.65 -11.06
C ALA A 151 -12.81 -13.39 -12.38
N ARG A 152 -13.37 -12.19 -12.56
CA ARG A 152 -14.01 -11.79 -13.83
C ARG A 152 -12.95 -11.58 -14.92
N ALA A 153 -11.87 -10.86 -14.62
CA ALA A 153 -10.82 -10.59 -15.59
C ALA A 153 -10.07 -11.86 -16.02
N GLU A 154 -9.84 -12.80 -15.11
CA GLU A 154 -9.27 -14.11 -15.44
C GLU A 154 -10.18 -14.88 -16.41
N LYS A 155 -11.50 -14.84 -16.21
CA LYS A 155 -12.44 -15.46 -17.15
C LYS A 155 -12.40 -14.75 -18.50
N ASP A 156 -12.58 -13.43 -18.52
CA ASP A 156 -12.60 -12.62 -19.74
C ASP A 156 -11.33 -12.82 -20.59
N ARG A 157 -10.18 -13.03 -19.94
CA ARG A 157 -8.91 -13.35 -20.60
C ARG A 157 -8.88 -14.75 -21.23
N LEU A 158 -9.49 -15.75 -20.59
CA LEU A 158 -9.48 -17.14 -21.05
C LEU A 158 -10.57 -17.44 -22.08
N LEU A 159 -11.67 -16.68 -22.08
CA LEU A 159 -12.79 -16.87 -23.00
C LEU A 159 -12.38 -16.96 -24.48
N PRO A 160 -11.54 -16.06 -25.03
CA PRO A 160 -11.15 -16.12 -26.44
C PRO A 160 -10.36 -17.37 -26.82
N ASP A 161 -9.67 -18.00 -25.86
CA ASP A 161 -8.92 -19.23 -26.11
C ASP A 161 -9.81 -20.46 -25.94
N LEU A 162 -10.81 -20.40 -25.06
CA LEU A 162 -11.83 -21.44 -24.93
C LEU A 162 -12.76 -21.49 -26.14
N GLU A 163 -13.15 -20.34 -26.69
CA GLU A 163 -13.97 -20.24 -27.91
C GLU A 163 -13.32 -20.91 -29.13
N LYS A 164 -11.98 -20.96 -29.19
CA LYS A 164 -11.23 -21.59 -30.28
C LYS A 164 -11.05 -23.10 -30.11
N THR A 165 -11.55 -23.69 -29.03
CA THR A 165 -11.49 -25.14 -28.82
C THR A 165 -12.67 -25.82 -29.50
N ASP A 166 -12.51 -27.08 -29.89
CA ASP A 166 -13.59 -27.88 -30.48
C ASP A 166 -14.87 -27.88 -29.60
N ILE A 167 -14.68 -27.84 -28.28
CA ILE A 167 -15.78 -27.75 -27.29
C ILE A 167 -16.42 -26.36 -27.28
N GLY A 168 -15.61 -25.30 -27.42
CA GLY A 168 -16.08 -23.92 -27.49
C GLY A 168 -16.93 -23.68 -28.72
N GLU A 169 -16.49 -24.17 -29.88
CA GLU A 169 -17.25 -24.09 -31.13
C GLU A 169 -18.60 -24.81 -31.02
N GLU A 170 -18.62 -26.04 -30.48
CA GLU A 170 -19.87 -26.80 -30.27
C GLU A 170 -20.85 -26.10 -29.31
N ILE A 171 -20.32 -25.45 -28.27
CA ILE A 171 -21.15 -24.68 -27.33
C ILE A 171 -21.75 -23.45 -28.01
N MET A 172 -20.96 -22.71 -28.80
CA MET A 172 -21.42 -21.51 -29.49
C MET A 172 -22.51 -21.84 -30.51
N GLU A 173 -22.35 -22.92 -31.28
CA GLU A 173 -23.37 -23.41 -32.22
C GLU A 173 -24.68 -23.75 -31.51
N LYS A 174 -24.62 -24.48 -30.39
CA LYS A 174 -25.83 -24.79 -29.58
C LYS A 174 -26.47 -23.56 -28.95
N VAL A 175 -25.69 -22.56 -28.56
CA VAL A 175 -26.23 -21.31 -28.01
C VAL A 175 -26.98 -20.55 -29.11
N GLU A 176 -26.43 -20.51 -30.32
CA GLU A 176 -27.07 -19.89 -31.49
C GLU A 176 -28.43 -20.56 -31.79
N GLU A 177 -28.47 -21.90 -31.87
CA GLU A 177 -29.71 -22.69 -32.05
C GLU A 177 -30.77 -22.44 -30.96
N LEU A 178 -30.37 -22.13 -29.72
CA LEU A 178 -31.28 -21.86 -28.62
C LEU A 178 -31.78 -20.41 -28.58
N THR A 179 -31.12 -19.51 -29.31
CA THR A 179 -31.46 -18.09 -29.38
C THR A 179 -32.24 -17.69 -30.64
N GLU A 180 -32.32 -18.57 -31.63
CA GLU A 180 -33.26 -18.50 -32.77
C GLU A 180 -34.66 -19.02 -32.41
#